data_AF-A0A4D4KK91-F1
#
_entry.id   AF-A0A4D4KK91-F1
#
_cell.length_a   1.000
_cell.length_b   1.000
_cell.length_c   1.000
_cell.angle_alpha   90.00
_cell.angle_beta   90.00
_cell.angle_gamma   90.00
#
_symmetry.space_group_name_H-M   'P 1'
#
loop_
_entity.id
_entity.type
_entity.pdbx_description
1 polymer ?
#
loop_
_entity_poly.entity_id
_entity_poly.type
_entity_poly.pdbx_seq_one_letter_code
_entity_poly.pdbx_strand_id
1 'polypeptide(L)'
;MTATPTVQPSESSESKTLSVAREATARAVEHLLSRQDERGWWKGDLETNVTMDAEDLMLRQFLGIQDPDTLDAAARFLRSQQGADGTWASFHGGPPELSTTIEAYVALRLAGDEPDAPHMAAASAWVRSRGGIAAGRVFTRIWLALFGWWRWEDLPELPPEIIYFPKWLPLNIYDFGCWARQTIVPLTIVSAKRPVRPAPSPSTSSTPTPADPIRPARRPPSPPGTAPSSGWTGPCTPTTRSPSARCAGPRCAPAPAGSWSGRRTTAAGAASSHPRSTPSSPSICSATTSTTR
;
A
#
# COMPACT_ATOMS: atom_id res chain seq x y z
N MET A 1 0.36 53.83 25.09
CA MET A 1 -0.59 52.83 24.58
C MET A 1 -1.13 53.34 23.25
N THR A 2 -0.49 52.97 22.16
CA THR A 2 -0.90 53.38 20.80
C THR A 2 -1.93 52.37 20.32
N ALA A 3 -3.19 52.79 20.22
CA ALA A 3 -4.28 51.94 19.77
C ALA A 3 -4.11 51.64 18.27
N THR A 4 -4.04 50.36 17.92
CA THR A 4 -4.05 49.88 16.53
C THR A 4 -5.42 50.22 15.91
N PRO A 5 -5.49 50.92 14.78
CA PRO A 5 -6.76 51.26 14.17
C PRO A 5 -7.40 50.00 13.59
N THR A 6 -8.59 49.66 14.09
CA THR A 6 -9.43 48.61 13.52
C THR A 6 -10.04 49.12 12.22
N VAL A 7 -9.48 48.71 11.08
CA VAL A 7 -10.07 48.96 9.77
C VAL A 7 -11.32 48.09 9.63
N GLN A 8 -12.50 48.72 9.66
CA GLN A 8 -13.76 48.08 9.31
C GLN A 8 -13.82 47.94 7.78
N PRO A 9 -14.11 46.75 7.22
CA PRO A 9 -14.30 46.59 5.78
C PRO A 9 -15.42 47.50 5.28
N SER A 10 -15.20 48.24 4.19
CA SER A 10 -16.27 49.05 3.58
C SER A 10 -17.27 48.14 2.85
N GLU A 11 -18.57 48.46 2.88
CA GLU A 11 -19.64 47.71 2.19
C GLU A 11 -19.34 47.45 0.69
N SER A 12 -18.60 48.35 0.04
CA SER A 12 -18.13 48.23 -1.35
C SER A 12 -17.13 47.08 -1.56
N SER A 13 -16.29 46.79 -0.56
CA SER A 13 -15.31 45.70 -0.56
C SER A 13 -16.00 44.34 -0.38
N GLU A 14 -17.01 44.27 0.49
CA GLU A 14 -17.81 43.06 0.70
C GLU A 14 -18.64 42.70 -0.54
N SER A 15 -19.25 43.69 -1.19
CA SER A 15 -19.99 43.51 -2.44
C SER A 15 -19.10 42.99 -3.58
N LYS A 16 -17.87 43.51 -3.72
CA LYS A 16 -16.89 43.04 -4.72
C LYS A 16 -16.41 41.61 -4.43
N THR A 17 -16.13 41.29 -3.17
CA THR A 17 -15.69 39.95 -2.75
C THR A 17 -16.76 38.90 -3.05
N LEU A 18 -18.03 39.23 -2.75
CA LEU A 18 -19.16 38.34 -3.03
C LEU A 18 -19.35 38.09 -4.54
N SER A 19 -19.16 39.11 -5.37
CA SER A 19 -19.22 38.98 -6.83
C SER A 19 -18.15 38.01 -7.36
N VAL A 20 -16.90 38.20 -6.93
CA VAL A 20 -15.77 37.32 -7.33
C VAL A 20 -16.00 35.88 -6.86
N ALA A 21 -16.49 35.70 -5.64
CA ALA A 21 -16.79 34.37 -5.10
C ALA A 21 -17.88 33.65 -5.91
N ARG A 22 -18.91 34.37 -6.37
CA ARG A 22 -19.97 33.82 -7.23
C ARG A 22 -19.43 33.40 -8.58
N GLU A 23 -18.60 34.24 -9.21
CA GLU A 23 -17.98 33.93 -10.49
C GLU A 23 -17.02 32.73 -10.39
N ALA A 24 -16.20 32.66 -9.32
CA ALA A 24 -15.35 31.51 -9.06
C ALA A 24 -16.16 30.22 -8.86
N THR A 25 -17.27 30.29 -8.11
CA THR A 25 -18.16 29.15 -7.89
C THR A 25 -18.81 28.69 -9.19
N ALA A 26 -19.31 29.60 -10.02
CA ALA A 26 -19.92 29.27 -11.31
C ALA A 26 -18.93 28.52 -12.22
N ARG A 27 -17.70 29.02 -12.33
CA ARG A 27 -16.63 28.38 -13.12
C ARG A 27 -16.22 27.02 -12.53
N ALA A 28 -16.14 26.89 -11.21
CA ALA A 28 -15.82 25.61 -10.57
C ALA A 28 -16.90 24.55 -10.79
N VAL A 29 -18.18 24.96 -10.72
CA VAL A 29 -19.32 24.07 -11.01
C VAL A 29 -19.31 23.64 -12.47
N GLU A 30 -19.13 24.59 -13.40
CA GLU A 30 -19.01 24.29 -14.83
C GLU A 30 -17.89 23.30 -15.11
N HIS A 31 -16.70 23.52 -14.54
CA HIS A 31 -15.56 22.63 -14.70
C HIS A 31 -15.81 21.24 -14.09
N LEU A 32 -16.41 21.16 -12.91
CA LEU A 32 -16.73 19.87 -12.29
C LEU A 32 -17.75 19.11 -13.13
N LEU A 33 -18.80 19.76 -13.61
CA LEU A 33 -19.81 19.13 -14.46
C LEU A 33 -19.23 18.71 -15.82
N SER A 34 -18.31 19.48 -16.40
CA SER A 34 -17.63 19.11 -17.65
C SER A 34 -16.73 17.87 -17.51
N ARG A 35 -16.43 17.44 -16.27
CA ARG A 35 -15.64 16.24 -15.96
C ARG A 35 -16.52 15.02 -15.65
N GLN A 36 -17.84 15.17 -15.63
CA GLN A 36 -18.75 14.06 -15.34
C GLN A 36 -18.77 13.09 -16.52
N ASP A 37 -18.64 11.80 -16.23
CA ASP A 37 -18.86 10.76 -17.24
C ASP A 37 -20.32 10.79 -17.70
N GLU A 38 -20.59 10.43 -18.96
CA GLU A 38 -21.95 10.41 -19.52
C GLU A 38 -22.92 9.54 -18.71
N ARG A 39 -22.41 8.56 -17.95
CA ARG A 39 -23.19 7.67 -17.07
C ARG A 39 -23.44 8.26 -15.67
N GLY A 40 -22.92 9.45 -15.39
CA GLY A 40 -23.26 10.25 -14.20
C GLY A 40 -22.26 10.20 -13.04
N TRP A 41 -21.12 9.53 -13.16
CA TRP A 41 -20.08 9.46 -12.12
C TRP A 41 -18.87 10.35 -12.42
N TRP A 42 -18.00 10.56 -11.43
CA TRP A 42 -16.71 11.24 -11.59
C TRP A 42 -15.57 10.28 -11.29
N LYS A 43 -14.50 10.38 -12.06
CA LYS A 43 -13.25 9.66 -11.82
C LYS A 43 -12.11 10.65 -11.65
N GLY A 44 -11.41 10.50 -10.55
CA GLY A 44 -10.13 11.15 -10.28
C GLY A 44 -9.09 10.09 -10.00
N ASP A 45 -7.83 10.51 -10.04
CA ASP A 45 -6.71 9.66 -9.64
C ASP A 45 -6.68 9.58 -8.11
N LEU A 46 -6.55 8.35 -7.59
CA LEU A 46 -6.38 8.09 -6.17
C LEU A 46 -4.90 7.81 -5.92
N GLU A 47 -4.14 8.89 -5.78
CA GLU A 47 -2.72 8.81 -5.49
C GLU A 47 -2.47 8.36 -4.04
N THR A 48 -1.44 7.54 -3.85
CA THR A 48 -1.02 7.05 -2.54
C THR A 48 0.49 7.21 -2.37
N ASN A 49 1.24 6.13 -2.56
CA ASN A 49 2.69 6.12 -2.65
C ASN A 49 3.12 5.02 -3.64
N VAL A 50 4.42 4.93 -3.86
CA VAL A 50 5.02 4.04 -4.86
C VAL A 50 4.96 2.55 -4.51
N THR A 51 4.59 2.16 -3.28
CA THR A 51 4.57 0.73 -2.93
C THR A 51 3.53 -0.01 -3.74
N MET A 52 2.43 0.62 -4.12
CA MET A 52 1.39 -0.03 -4.94
C MET A 52 1.96 -0.52 -6.28
N ASP A 53 2.70 0.34 -6.99
CA ASP A 53 3.36 -0.01 -8.25
C ASP A 53 4.55 -0.96 -8.06
N ALA A 54 5.35 -0.75 -7.00
CA ALA A 54 6.48 -1.61 -6.68
C ALA A 54 6.03 -3.05 -6.35
N GLU A 55 4.98 -3.19 -5.53
CA GLU A 55 4.40 -4.46 -5.11
C GLU A 55 3.69 -5.16 -6.27
N ASP A 56 2.97 -4.45 -7.16
CA ASP A 56 2.39 -5.03 -8.38
C ASP A 56 3.46 -5.55 -9.34
N LEU A 57 4.54 -4.79 -9.54
CA LEU A 57 5.71 -5.22 -10.33
C LEU A 57 6.34 -6.48 -9.72
N MET A 58 6.59 -6.49 -8.41
CA MET A 58 7.09 -7.67 -7.70
C MET A 58 6.13 -8.86 -7.83
N LEU A 59 4.83 -8.65 -7.71
CA LEU A 59 3.82 -9.70 -7.84
C LEU A 59 3.84 -10.35 -9.22
N ARG A 60 3.78 -9.53 -10.27
CA ARG A 60 3.76 -10.00 -11.66
C ARG A 60 5.04 -10.73 -12.02
N GLN A 61 6.18 -10.23 -11.54
CA GLN A 61 7.47 -10.90 -11.67
C GLN A 61 7.47 -12.27 -10.97
N PHE A 62 6.98 -12.34 -9.73
CA PHE A 62 6.89 -13.58 -8.98
C PHE A 62 5.94 -14.59 -9.64
N LEU A 63 4.81 -14.13 -10.19
CA LEU A 63 3.87 -14.98 -10.92
C LEU A 63 4.38 -15.37 -12.32
N GLY A 64 5.37 -14.67 -12.86
CA GLY A 64 5.89 -14.89 -14.21
C GLY A 64 4.94 -14.39 -15.30
N ILE A 65 4.16 -13.36 -14.99
CA ILE A 65 3.20 -12.70 -15.90
C ILE A 65 3.63 -11.25 -16.20
N GLN A 66 4.90 -10.94 -15.99
CA GLN A 66 5.45 -9.60 -16.24
C GLN A 66 5.39 -9.29 -17.73
N ASP A 67 4.81 -8.13 -18.04
CA ASP A 67 4.74 -7.55 -19.38
C ASP A 67 5.78 -6.41 -19.50
N PRO A 68 6.57 -6.35 -20.59
CA PRO A 68 7.61 -5.32 -20.77
C PRO A 68 7.07 -3.88 -20.73
N ASP A 69 5.93 -3.61 -21.38
CA ASP A 69 5.38 -2.26 -21.44
C ASP A 69 4.92 -1.80 -20.04
N THR A 70 4.28 -2.69 -19.30
CA THR A 70 3.87 -2.48 -17.91
C THR A 70 5.09 -2.31 -16.99
N LEU A 71 6.13 -3.12 -17.18
CA LEU A 71 7.39 -3.02 -16.44
C LEU A 71 8.02 -1.64 -16.62
N ASP A 72 8.18 -1.22 -17.87
CA ASP A 72 8.80 0.05 -18.24
C ASP A 72 7.97 1.23 -17.73
N ALA A 73 6.64 1.13 -17.79
CA ALA A 73 5.75 2.16 -17.26
C ALA A 73 5.88 2.30 -15.74
N ALA A 74 5.82 1.19 -15.00
CA ALA A 74 5.99 1.18 -13.55
C ALA A 74 7.38 1.69 -13.13
N ALA A 75 8.45 1.20 -13.76
CA ALA A 75 9.81 1.65 -13.47
C ALA A 75 10.00 3.15 -13.74
N ARG A 76 9.44 3.67 -14.84
CA ARG A 76 9.49 5.11 -15.14
C ARG A 76 8.73 5.93 -14.10
N PHE A 77 7.57 5.46 -13.64
CA PHE A 77 6.83 6.09 -12.56
C PHE A 77 7.64 6.09 -11.24
N LEU A 78 8.18 4.94 -10.83
CA LEU A 78 9.01 4.82 -9.62
C LEU A 78 10.19 5.82 -9.63
N ARG A 79 10.93 5.90 -10.74
CA ARG A 79 12.03 6.88 -10.89
C ARG A 79 11.54 8.32 -10.82
N SER A 80 10.38 8.63 -11.40
CA SER A 80 9.81 9.99 -11.36
C SER A 80 9.40 10.45 -9.96
N GLN A 81 9.13 9.51 -9.05
CA GLN A 81 8.70 9.78 -7.68
C GLN A 81 9.86 9.82 -6.69
N GLN A 82 11.09 9.55 -7.14
CA GLN A 82 12.26 9.59 -6.27
C GLN A 82 12.61 11.03 -5.90
N GLY A 83 12.80 11.27 -4.61
CA GLY A 83 13.28 12.55 -4.10
C GLY A 83 14.72 12.84 -4.52
N ALA A 84 15.12 14.12 -4.46
CA ALA A 84 16.49 14.54 -4.75
C ALA A 84 17.53 13.93 -3.80
N ASP A 85 17.11 13.46 -2.62
CA ASP A 85 17.94 12.73 -1.66
C ASP A 85 18.05 11.22 -1.95
N GLY A 86 17.45 10.75 -3.04
CA GLY A 86 17.47 9.36 -3.49
C GLY A 86 16.44 8.47 -2.80
N THR A 87 15.47 9.03 -2.07
CA THR A 87 14.50 8.26 -1.29
C THR A 87 13.05 8.42 -1.77
N TRP A 88 12.13 7.66 -1.19
CA TRP A 88 10.69 7.78 -1.42
C TRP A 88 9.94 8.01 -0.11
N ALA A 89 8.86 8.78 -0.19
CA ALA A 89 7.98 9.10 0.93
C ALA A 89 6.65 8.33 0.83
N SER A 90 5.98 8.14 1.97
CA SER A 90 4.67 7.46 2.01
C SER A 90 3.48 8.36 1.63
N PHE A 91 3.69 9.67 1.49
CA PHE A 91 2.70 10.64 1.03
C PHE A 91 3.39 11.85 0.38
N HIS A 92 2.66 12.62 -0.42
CA HIS A 92 3.19 13.76 -1.16
C HIS A 92 3.82 14.81 -0.23
N GLY A 93 5.08 15.19 -0.51
CA GLY A 93 5.84 16.13 0.31
C GLY A 93 6.21 15.62 1.72
N GLY A 94 5.98 14.33 1.99
CA GLY A 94 6.33 13.71 3.26
C GLY A 94 7.83 13.45 3.41
N PRO A 95 8.27 13.10 4.64
CA PRO A 95 9.65 12.70 4.86
C PRO A 95 9.95 11.34 4.19
N PRO A 96 11.24 11.04 3.92
CA PRO A 96 11.68 9.73 3.48
C PRO A 96 11.19 8.60 4.37
N GLU A 97 10.65 7.52 3.78
CA GLU A 97 10.18 6.34 4.52
C GLU A 97 10.96 5.08 4.10
N LEU A 98 11.35 4.30 5.09
CA LEU A 98 12.29 3.20 4.94
C LEU A 98 11.74 2.08 4.06
N SER A 99 10.56 1.59 4.37
CA SER A 99 9.92 0.46 3.69
C SER A 99 9.62 0.80 2.24
N THR A 100 9.07 1.99 2.01
CA THR A 100 8.75 2.57 0.70
C THR A 100 10.00 2.64 -0.17
N THR A 101 11.12 3.13 0.40
CA THR A 101 12.39 3.23 -0.31
C THR A 101 12.98 1.85 -0.63
N ILE A 102 12.88 0.88 0.29
CA ILE A 102 13.33 -0.50 0.04
C ILE A 102 12.54 -1.13 -1.11
N GLU A 103 11.21 -1.03 -1.09
CA GLU A 103 10.36 -1.66 -2.10
C GLU A 103 10.54 -1.02 -3.48
N ALA A 104 10.64 0.31 -3.54
CA ALA A 104 10.96 1.02 -4.78
C ALA A 104 12.34 0.62 -5.33
N TYR A 105 13.36 0.54 -4.48
CA TYR A 105 14.69 0.05 -4.87
C TYR A 105 14.62 -1.36 -5.45
N VAL A 106 13.94 -2.28 -4.77
CA VAL A 106 13.82 -3.67 -5.20
C VAL A 106 13.09 -3.79 -6.54
N ALA A 107 11.99 -3.06 -6.70
CA ALA A 107 11.24 -3.04 -7.94
C ALA A 107 12.07 -2.49 -9.11
N LEU A 108 12.87 -1.44 -8.89
CA LEU A 108 13.79 -0.91 -9.90
C LEU A 108 14.93 -1.90 -10.23
N ARG A 109 15.47 -2.63 -9.23
CA ARG A 109 16.44 -3.71 -9.50
C ARG A 109 15.84 -4.79 -10.40
N LEU A 110 14.58 -5.17 -10.17
CA LEU A 110 13.85 -6.13 -11.00
C LEU A 110 13.55 -5.58 -12.41
N ALA A 111 13.40 -4.26 -12.54
CA ALA A 111 13.27 -3.58 -13.82
C ALA A 111 14.60 -3.40 -14.58
N GLY A 112 15.73 -3.86 -14.01
CA GLY A 112 17.04 -3.83 -14.65
C GLY A 112 17.92 -2.65 -14.28
N ASP A 113 17.55 -1.84 -13.28
CA ASP A 113 18.41 -0.75 -12.80
C ASP A 113 19.66 -1.33 -12.12
N GLU A 114 20.83 -0.88 -12.56
CA GLU A 114 22.10 -1.29 -11.97
C GLU A 114 22.25 -0.74 -10.55
N PRO A 115 22.80 -1.52 -9.59
CA PRO A 115 22.83 -1.11 -8.19
C PRO A 115 23.81 0.04 -7.95
N ASP A 116 24.80 0.20 -8.85
CA ASP A 116 25.80 1.26 -8.82
C ASP A 116 25.34 2.54 -9.56
N ALA A 117 24.17 2.53 -10.20
CA ALA A 117 23.60 3.74 -10.79
C ALA A 117 23.39 4.80 -9.70
N PRO A 118 23.65 6.11 -9.95
CA PRO A 118 23.67 7.12 -8.91
C PRO A 118 22.39 7.16 -8.04
N HIS A 119 21.23 6.98 -8.66
CA HIS A 119 19.94 7.00 -7.99
C HIS A 119 19.70 5.75 -7.12
N MET A 120 20.23 4.59 -7.53
CA MET A 120 20.20 3.34 -6.78
C MET A 120 21.22 3.35 -5.63
N ALA A 121 22.41 3.88 -5.88
CA ALA A 121 23.46 4.01 -4.89
C ALA A 121 23.04 4.95 -3.74
N ALA A 122 22.38 6.07 -4.05
CA ALA A 122 21.84 6.99 -3.05
C ALA A 122 20.75 6.32 -2.18
N ALA A 123 19.77 5.67 -2.81
CA ALA A 123 18.71 4.94 -2.10
C ALA A 123 19.28 3.86 -1.17
N SER A 124 20.19 3.03 -1.68
CA SER A 124 20.79 1.94 -0.91
C SER A 124 21.69 2.44 0.24
N ALA A 125 22.43 3.52 0.04
CA ALA A 125 23.21 4.17 1.10
C ALA A 125 22.32 4.68 2.22
N TRP A 126 21.22 5.35 1.86
CA TRP A 126 20.26 5.84 2.83
C TRP A 126 19.57 4.68 3.59
N VAL A 127 19.13 3.63 2.90
CA VAL A 127 18.53 2.43 3.52
C VAL A 127 19.49 1.80 4.54
N ARG A 128 20.77 1.63 4.18
CA ARG A 128 21.78 1.10 5.11
C ARG A 128 21.96 2.00 6.34
N SER A 129 21.95 3.32 6.16
CA SER A 129 22.06 4.28 7.27
C SER A 129 20.88 4.23 8.25
N ARG A 130 19.73 3.68 7.83
CA ARG A 130 18.49 3.57 8.62
C ARG A 130 18.27 2.19 9.25
N GLY A 131 19.29 1.34 9.27
CA GLY A 131 19.21 -0.02 9.83
C GLY A 131 18.89 -1.11 8.80
N GLY A 132 18.85 -0.75 7.52
CA GLY A 132 18.67 -1.69 6.42
C GLY A 132 17.30 -2.37 6.41
N ILE A 133 17.22 -3.49 5.70
CA ILE A 133 15.97 -4.25 5.50
C ILE A 133 15.35 -4.73 6.82
N ALA A 134 16.17 -5.07 7.81
CA ALA A 134 15.70 -5.58 9.10
C ALA A 134 14.86 -4.57 9.87
N ALA A 135 15.09 -3.26 9.66
CA ALA A 135 14.32 -2.18 10.26
C ALA A 135 13.02 -1.85 9.49
N GLY A 136 12.79 -2.46 8.32
CA GLY A 136 11.58 -2.27 7.52
C GLY A 136 10.34 -2.98 8.09
N ARG A 137 9.17 -2.62 7.55
CA ARG A 137 7.89 -3.26 7.91
C ARG A 137 7.88 -4.76 7.58
N VAL A 138 6.95 -5.49 8.22
CA VAL A 138 6.79 -6.94 7.99
C VAL A 138 6.42 -7.23 6.53
N PHE A 139 5.56 -6.41 5.90
CA PHE A 139 5.16 -6.59 4.50
C PHE A 139 6.33 -6.51 3.52
N THR A 140 7.25 -5.55 3.69
CA THR A 140 8.48 -5.47 2.89
C THR A 140 9.30 -6.75 2.99
N ARG A 141 9.45 -7.28 4.20
CA ARG A 141 10.20 -8.52 4.43
C ARG A 141 9.48 -9.75 3.86
N ILE A 142 8.14 -9.77 3.85
CA ILE A 142 7.36 -10.81 3.15
C ILE A 142 7.65 -10.78 1.65
N TRP A 143 7.62 -9.60 1.02
CA TRP A 143 7.96 -9.44 -0.39
C TRP A 143 9.36 -9.95 -0.71
N LEU A 144 10.35 -9.60 0.11
CA LEU A 144 11.72 -10.09 -0.04
C LEU A 144 11.85 -11.60 0.19
N ALA A 145 11.04 -12.17 1.10
CA ALA A 145 11.03 -13.61 1.34
C ALA A 145 10.49 -14.40 0.15
N LEU A 146 9.51 -13.85 -0.59
CA LEU A 146 9.01 -14.44 -1.84
C LEU A 146 10.11 -14.63 -2.88
N PHE A 147 11.11 -13.73 -2.91
CA PHE A 147 12.28 -13.84 -3.80
C PHE A 147 13.48 -14.55 -3.18
N GLY A 148 13.38 -15.00 -1.92
CA GLY A 148 14.47 -15.67 -1.20
C GLY A 148 15.55 -14.73 -0.66
N TRP A 149 15.31 -13.42 -0.65
CA TRP A 149 16.21 -12.40 -0.10
C TRP A 149 15.99 -12.15 1.40
N TRP A 150 14.90 -12.67 1.95
CA TRP A 150 14.65 -12.74 3.38
C TRP A 150 14.25 -14.17 3.77
N ARG A 151 14.57 -14.57 5.00
CA ARG A 151 14.21 -15.91 5.48
C ARG A 151 12.78 -15.91 6.01
N TRP A 152 11.98 -16.88 5.58
CA TRP A 152 10.62 -17.04 6.08
C TRP A 152 10.57 -17.27 7.60
N GLU A 153 11.58 -17.93 8.17
CA GLU A 153 11.63 -18.18 9.62
C GLU A 153 11.86 -16.92 10.47
N ASP A 154 12.31 -15.82 9.86
CA ASP A 154 12.56 -14.55 10.55
C ASP A 154 11.34 -13.60 10.44
N LEU A 155 10.23 -14.05 9.87
CA LEU A 155 8.96 -13.33 9.79
C LEU A 155 8.00 -13.76 10.93
N PRO A 156 7.10 -12.87 11.39
CA PRO A 156 6.02 -13.26 12.29
C PRO A 156 5.13 -14.32 11.64
N GLU A 157 4.83 -15.39 12.38
CA GLU A 157 3.97 -16.47 11.91
C GLU A 157 2.50 -16.04 11.94
N LEU A 158 1.77 -16.30 10.85
CA LEU A 158 0.33 -16.08 10.73
C LEU A 158 -0.34 -17.43 10.44
N PRO A 159 -0.69 -18.21 11.49
CA PRO A 159 -1.16 -19.58 11.31
C PRO A 159 -2.52 -19.61 10.59
N PRO A 160 -2.70 -20.44 9.53
CA PRO A 160 -3.98 -20.58 8.85
C PRO A 160 -5.11 -21.11 9.75
N GLU A 161 -4.77 -21.76 10.86
CA GLU A 161 -5.71 -22.28 11.86
C GLU A 161 -6.56 -21.19 12.53
N ILE A 162 -6.16 -19.91 12.42
CA ILE A 162 -6.96 -18.77 12.90
C ILE A 162 -8.37 -18.72 12.29
N ILE A 163 -8.59 -19.36 11.14
CA ILE A 163 -9.91 -19.48 10.50
C ILE A 163 -10.90 -20.30 11.32
N TYR A 164 -10.41 -21.19 12.19
CA TYR A 164 -11.24 -22.05 13.05
C TYR A 164 -11.62 -21.38 14.36
N PHE A 165 -11.11 -20.18 14.64
CA PHE A 165 -11.43 -19.48 15.87
C PHE A 165 -12.92 -19.08 15.89
N PRO A 166 -13.66 -19.41 16.95
CA PRO A 166 -15.03 -18.97 17.07
C PRO A 166 -15.07 -17.44 17.25
N LYS A 167 -16.17 -16.80 16.82
CA LYS A 167 -16.33 -15.33 16.81
C LYS A 167 -16.19 -14.65 18.18
N TRP A 168 -16.29 -15.41 19.27
CA TRP A 168 -16.13 -14.89 20.64
C TRP A 168 -14.68 -14.93 21.12
N LEU A 169 -13.80 -15.68 20.44
CA LEU A 169 -12.40 -15.82 20.82
C LEU A 169 -11.61 -14.59 20.30
N PRO A 170 -10.77 -13.96 21.13
CA PRO A 170 -9.96 -12.83 20.69
C PRO A 170 -9.06 -13.20 19.50
N LEU A 171 -8.83 -12.24 18.60
CA LEU A 171 -8.03 -12.41 17.38
C LEU A 171 -8.66 -13.34 16.34
N ASN A 172 -9.94 -13.66 16.47
CA ASN A 172 -10.64 -14.27 15.35
C ASN A 172 -10.64 -13.30 14.14
N ILE A 173 -10.73 -13.82 12.93
CA ILE A 173 -10.62 -13.00 11.71
C ILE A 173 -11.65 -11.87 11.62
N TYR A 174 -12.77 -11.95 12.35
CA TYR A 174 -13.82 -10.94 12.35
C TYR A 174 -13.55 -9.78 13.31
N ASP A 175 -12.58 -9.91 14.24
CA ASP A 175 -12.10 -8.81 15.08
C ASP A 175 -11.27 -7.79 14.28
N PHE A 176 -10.73 -8.20 13.13
CA PHE A 176 -9.99 -7.32 12.24
C PHE A 176 -10.92 -6.52 11.32
N GLY A 177 -10.53 -5.27 11.04
CA GLY A 177 -11.18 -4.43 10.02
C GLY A 177 -11.22 -5.12 8.66
N CYS A 178 -12.21 -4.76 7.82
CA CYS A 178 -12.45 -5.46 6.55
C CYS A 178 -11.21 -5.49 5.64
N TRP A 179 -10.48 -4.38 5.53
CA TRP A 179 -9.26 -4.29 4.73
C TRP A 179 -8.15 -5.21 5.28
N ALA A 180 -7.94 -5.21 6.60
CA ALA A 180 -6.89 -6.01 7.24
C ALA A 180 -7.21 -7.50 7.11
N ARG A 181 -8.48 -7.89 7.24
CA ARG A 181 -8.94 -9.28 7.06
C ARG A 181 -8.66 -9.79 5.65
N GLN A 182 -8.90 -8.95 4.64
CA GLN A 182 -8.63 -9.28 3.23
C GLN A 182 -7.14 -9.50 2.96
N THR A 183 -6.24 -8.96 3.78
CA THR A 183 -4.79 -9.19 3.71
C THR A 183 -4.35 -10.39 4.57
N ILE A 184 -4.83 -10.50 5.80
CA ILE A 184 -4.40 -11.52 6.77
C ILE A 184 -4.73 -12.93 6.27
N VAL A 185 -5.97 -13.15 5.80
CA VAL A 185 -6.43 -14.48 5.38
C VAL A 185 -5.59 -15.06 4.22
N PRO A 186 -5.32 -14.35 3.10
CA PRO A 186 -4.43 -14.89 2.08
C PRO A 186 -2.99 -15.03 2.59
N LEU A 187 -2.50 -14.12 3.42
CA LEU A 187 -1.15 -14.22 3.98
C LEU A 187 -0.96 -15.42 4.90
N THR A 188 -2.01 -15.94 5.56
CA THR A 188 -1.86 -17.18 6.34
C THR A 188 -1.58 -18.38 5.43
N ILE A 189 -2.14 -18.41 4.22
CA ILE A 189 -1.86 -19.44 3.22
C ILE A 189 -0.43 -19.28 2.69
N VAL A 190 -0.03 -18.06 2.34
CA VAL A 190 1.33 -17.77 1.87
C VAL A 190 2.37 -18.13 2.94
N SER A 191 2.12 -17.77 4.20
CA SER A 191 3.00 -18.06 5.33
C SER A 191 3.10 -19.56 5.64
N ALA A 192 2.02 -20.32 5.42
CA ALA A 192 2.03 -21.77 5.55
C ALA A 192 2.79 -22.48 4.40
N LYS A 193 2.76 -21.92 3.18
CA LYS A 193 3.42 -22.49 2.01
C LYS A 193 4.86 -22.03 1.80
N ARG A 194 5.21 -20.84 2.31
CA ARG A 194 6.53 -20.21 2.23
C ARG A 194 7.14 -20.30 0.83
N PRO A 195 6.42 -19.88 -0.22
CA PRO A 195 6.92 -20.06 -1.57
C PRO A 195 8.12 -19.14 -1.80
N VAL A 196 9.08 -19.65 -2.57
CA VAL A 196 10.28 -18.89 -2.97
C VAL A 196 10.46 -19.06 -4.47
N ARG A 197 10.49 -17.95 -5.20
CA ARG A 197 10.86 -17.89 -6.61
C ARG A 197 11.98 -16.87 -6.77
N PRO A 198 13.24 -17.30 -6.89
CA PRO A 198 14.36 -16.38 -7.05
C PRO A 198 14.12 -15.42 -8.23
N ALA A 199 14.42 -14.15 -8.01
CA ALA A 199 14.43 -13.18 -9.10
C ALA A 199 15.43 -13.62 -10.19
N PRO A 200 15.19 -13.28 -11.47
CA PRO A 200 16.19 -13.47 -12.50
C PRO A 200 17.47 -12.77 -12.05
N SER A 201 18.56 -13.53 -11.95
CA SER A 201 19.86 -12.92 -11.72
C SER A 201 20.13 -11.96 -12.88
N PRO A 202 20.52 -10.69 -12.62
CA PRO A 202 21.09 -9.88 -13.68
C PRO A 202 22.26 -10.69 -14.25
N SER A 203 22.36 -10.72 -15.59
CA SER A 203 23.37 -11.49 -16.30
C SER A 203 24.73 -11.35 -15.62
N THR A 204 25.28 -12.48 -15.19
CA THR A 204 26.56 -12.63 -14.51
C THR A 204 27.69 -11.97 -15.30
N SER A 205 27.98 -10.70 -15.00
CA SER A 205 29.26 -10.05 -15.37
C SER A 205 29.74 -9.05 -14.32
N SER A 206 28.90 -8.66 -13.36
CA SER A 206 29.29 -7.79 -12.25
C SER A 206 29.60 -8.62 -11.00
N THR A 207 30.87 -8.58 -10.60
CA THR A 207 31.35 -8.99 -9.26
C THR A 207 30.42 -8.41 -8.19
N PRO A 208 30.05 -9.17 -7.14
CA PRO A 208 29.15 -8.67 -6.10
C PRO A 208 29.74 -7.42 -5.42
N THR A 209 29.13 -6.25 -5.66
CA THR A 209 29.53 -5.00 -5.01
C THR A 209 28.99 -4.96 -3.57
N PRO A 210 29.75 -4.48 -2.58
CA PRO A 210 29.27 -4.22 -1.21
C PRO A 210 28.06 -3.26 -1.10
N ALA A 211 27.64 -2.67 -2.23
CA ALA A 211 26.56 -1.70 -2.33
C ALA A 211 25.15 -2.32 -2.46
N ASP A 212 24.98 -3.64 -2.65
CA ASP A 212 23.62 -4.20 -2.79
C ASP A 212 22.93 -4.40 -1.40
N PRO A 213 21.86 -3.65 -1.07
CA PRO A 213 21.16 -3.78 0.20
C PRO A 213 20.32 -5.06 0.28
N ILE A 214 20.05 -5.74 -0.85
CA ILE A 214 19.15 -6.91 -0.94
C ILE A 214 19.75 -8.17 -0.32
N ARG A 215 21.04 -8.17 0.04
CA ARG A 215 21.64 -9.35 0.66
C ARG A 215 21.32 -9.41 2.16
N PRO A 216 20.69 -10.50 2.66
CA PRO A 216 20.51 -10.69 4.08
C PRO A 216 21.89 -10.87 4.73
N ALA A 217 22.13 -10.21 5.87
CA ALA A 217 23.28 -10.51 6.71
C ALA A 217 23.21 -12.01 7.08
N ARG A 218 24.20 -12.80 6.66
CA ARG A 218 24.31 -14.21 7.09
C ARG A 218 24.46 -14.25 8.60
N ARG A 219 23.38 -14.50 9.33
CA ARG A 219 23.48 -14.98 10.71
C ARG A 219 23.92 -16.45 10.63
N PRO A 220 24.92 -16.89 11.41
CA PRO A 220 25.31 -18.30 11.44
C PRO A 220 24.08 -19.16 11.81
N PRO A 221 23.95 -20.37 11.26
CA PRO A 221 22.86 -21.26 11.61
C PRO A 221 22.86 -21.47 13.14
N SER A 222 21.71 -21.25 13.77
CA SER A 222 21.53 -21.68 15.15
C SER A 222 21.80 -23.18 15.20
N PRO A 223 22.60 -23.70 16.15
CA PRO A 223 22.77 -25.13 16.31
C PRO A 223 21.39 -25.78 16.54
N PRO A 224 21.19 -27.03 16.10
CA PRO A 224 19.93 -27.73 16.30
C PRO A 224 19.61 -27.73 17.80
N GLY A 225 18.58 -26.97 18.18
CA GLY A 225 18.16 -26.82 19.55
C GLY A 225 17.61 -28.15 20.05
N THR A 226 18.30 -28.75 21.00
CA THR A 226 17.66 -29.56 22.03
C THR A 226 16.60 -28.68 22.68
N ALA A 227 15.32 -28.99 22.44
CA ALA A 227 14.23 -28.41 23.20
C ALA A 227 14.49 -28.70 24.69
N PRO A 228 14.60 -27.70 25.58
CA PRO A 228 14.52 -28.00 26.99
C PRO A 228 13.06 -28.34 27.28
N SER A 229 12.80 -29.63 27.51
CA SER A 229 11.63 -30.10 28.26
C SER A 229 11.78 -29.58 29.70
N SER A 230 11.52 -28.30 29.91
CA SER A 230 11.26 -27.77 31.25
C SER A 230 9.76 -27.81 31.47
N GLY A 231 9.35 -28.85 32.20
CA GLY A 231 7.99 -29.02 32.67
C GLY A 231 7.53 -27.79 33.44
N TRP A 232 6.27 -27.44 33.22
CA TRP A 232 5.58 -26.43 33.98
C TRP A 232 5.26 -27.00 35.37
N THR A 233 6.21 -26.92 36.29
CA THR A 233 6.02 -27.24 37.71
C THR A 233 6.63 -26.13 38.56
N GLY A 234 5.79 -25.21 39.03
CA GLY A 234 6.16 -24.17 40.00
C GLY A 234 5.02 -23.15 40.20
N PRO A 235 4.64 -22.81 41.44
CA PRO A 235 3.29 -22.29 41.76
C PRO A 235 3.10 -20.80 41.46
N CYS A 236 1.87 -20.43 41.11
CA CYS A 236 1.37 -19.06 41.12
C CYS A 236 1.48 -18.48 42.54
N THR A 237 2.45 -17.61 42.78
CA THR A 237 2.40 -16.66 43.90
C THR A 237 1.86 -15.31 43.41
N PRO A 238 0.77 -14.79 43.98
CA PRO A 238 0.21 -13.51 43.60
C PRO A 238 0.97 -12.38 44.29
N THR A 239 1.78 -11.63 43.54
CA THR A 239 2.36 -10.40 44.07
C THR A 239 1.33 -9.28 43.96
N THR A 240 0.70 -9.00 45.09
CA THR A 240 -0.03 -7.77 45.39
C THR A 240 0.73 -6.52 44.98
N ARG A 241 0.09 -5.64 44.20
CA ARG A 241 0.39 -4.21 44.20
C ARG A 241 -0.91 -3.41 44.23
N SER A 242 -1.10 -2.72 45.35
CA SER A 242 -2.24 -1.84 45.68
C SER A 242 -2.21 -0.54 44.84
N PRO A 243 -3.33 0.18 44.71
CA PRO A 243 -3.60 1.11 43.63
C PRO A 243 -3.23 2.56 43.97
N SER A 244 -2.89 3.36 42.96
CA SER A 244 -2.87 4.81 43.11
C SER A 244 -3.41 5.53 41.87
N ALA A 245 -4.41 6.36 42.15
CA ALA A 245 -4.87 7.56 41.44
C ALA A 245 -5.57 7.39 40.07
N ARG A 246 -6.90 7.27 40.16
CA ARG A 246 -7.84 7.82 39.17
C ARG A 246 -7.73 9.34 39.17
N CYS A 247 -7.51 9.94 38.00
CA CYS A 247 -7.96 11.31 37.71
C CYS A 247 -9.03 11.20 36.62
N ALA A 248 -10.27 11.52 37.00
CA ALA A 248 -11.41 11.63 36.11
C ALA A 248 -11.45 13.04 35.51
N GLY A 249 -11.57 13.13 34.19
CA GLY A 249 -11.88 14.34 33.42
C GLY A 249 -12.91 13.99 32.33
N PRO A 250 -13.76 14.95 31.92
CA PRO A 250 -15.11 14.65 31.45
C PRO A 250 -15.16 14.05 30.04
N ARG A 251 -16.10 13.11 29.88
CA ARG A 251 -16.47 12.50 28.61
C ARG A 251 -17.14 13.54 27.71
N CYS A 252 -16.55 13.87 26.57
CA CYS A 252 -17.28 14.47 25.46
C CYS A 252 -18.15 13.40 24.81
N ALA A 253 -19.47 13.54 24.92
CA ALA A 253 -20.43 12.75 24.18
C ALA A 253 -20.46 13.21 22.70
N PRO A 254 -20.52 12.30 21.72
CA PRO A 254 -20.81 12.69 20.34
C PRO A 254 -22.31 13.03 20.20
N ALA A 255 -22.58 14.19 19.58
CA ALA A 255 -23.92 14.68 19.24
C ALA A 255 -24.63 13.76 18.22
N PRO A 256 -25.97 13.70 18.21
CA PRO A 256 -26.71 12.84 17.28
C PRO A 256 -26.56 13.33 15.84
N ALA A 257 -26.31 12.38 14.93
CA ALA A 257 -26.27 12.62 13.50
C ALA A 257 -27.64 13.12 13.01
N GLY A 258 -27.65 14.32 12.41
CA GLY A 258 -28.82 14.88 11.73
C GLY A 258 -29.26 13.99 10.58
N SER A 259 -30.56 13.73 10.51
CA SER A 259 -31.22 12.99 9.44
C SER A 259 -31.06 13.71 8.10
N TRP A 260 -30.30 13.12 7.17
CA TRP A 260 -30.32 13.52 5.77
C TRP A 260 -31.50 12.83 5.08
N SER A 261 -32.65 13.50 5.04
CA SER A 261 -33.82 13.07 4.27
C SER A 261 -33.66 13.49 2.80
N GLY A 262 -32.96 12.67 2.00
CA GLY A 262 -32.98 12.79 0.55
C GLY A 262 -34.27 12.19 -0.01
N ARG A 263 -35.19 13.05 -0.46
CA ARG A 263 -36.38 12.65 -1.23
C ARG A 263 -35.95 11.90 -2.50
N ARG A 264 -36.39 10.65 -2.64
CA ARG A 264 -36.43 9.94 -3.93
C ARG A 264 -37.49 10.63 -4.81
N THR A 265 -37.06 11.40 -5.79
CA THR A 265 -37.91 11.74 -6.94
C THR A 265 -37.85 10.57 -7.93
N THR A 266 -38.94 9.81 -7.97
CA THR A 266 -39.27 8.91 -9.08
C THR A 266 -39.70 9.77 -10.27
N ALA A 267 -39.01 9.63 -11.41
CA ALA A 267 -39.55 10.05 -12.69
C ALA A 267 -39.46 8.87 -13.65
N ALA A 268 -40.64 8.36 -14.00
CA ALA A 268 -40.86 7.33 -14.98
C ALA A 268 -40.75 7.91 -16.40
N GLY A 269 -40.18 7.10 -17.30
CA GLY A 269 -40.62 6.91 -18.68
C GLY A 269 -40.64 8.12 -19.63
N ALA A 270 -39.69 8.14 -20.55
CA ALA A 270 -39.97 8.49 -21.94
C ALA A 270 -39.09 7.63 -22.85
N ALA A 271 -39.73 6.72 -23.58
CA ALA A 271 -39.13 5.92 -24.63
C ALA A 271 -38.95 6.78 -25.89
N SER A 272 -37.78 6.71 -26.51
CA SER A 272 -37.62 7.03 -27.93
C SER A 272 -36.61 6.09 -28.55
N SER A 273 -36.85 5.78 -29.82
CA SER A 273 -36.50 4.57 -30.52
C SER A 273 -35.41 4.79 -31.57
N HIS A 274 -34.48 3.81 -31.65
CA HIS A 274 -33.64 3.39 -32.80
C HIS A 274 -32.37 4.20 -33.16
N PRO A 275 -31.35 3.57 -33.83
CA PRO A 275 -31.09 2.14 -34.06
C PRO A 275 -29.70 1.66 -33.55
N ARG A 276 -29.58 0.33 -33.41
CA ARG A 276 -28.34 -0.39 -33.07
C ARG A 276 -27.31 -0.29 -34.20
N SER A 277 -26.07 0.02 -33.84
CA SER A 277 -24.87 -0.33 -34.60
C SER A 277 -23.91 -1.09 -33.67
N THR A 278 -23.79 -2.40 -33.91
CA THR A 278 -22.75 -3.26 -33.35
C THR A 278 -21.44 -3.07 -34.11
N PRO A 279 -20.28 -3.11 -33.43
CA PRO A 279 -19.09 -3.69 -34.01
C PRO A 279 -18.71 -5.00 -33.30
N SER A 280 -18.73 -6.05 -34.11
CA SER A 280 -18.00 -7.33 -34.06
C SER A 280 -16.81 -7.43 -33.09
N SER A 281 -16.87 -8.45 -32.23
CA SER A 281 -15.71 -9.10 -31.60
C SER A 281 -14.86 -9.83 -32.67
N PRO A 282 -13.52 -9.89 -32.53
CA PRO A 282 -12.73 -10.89 -33.22
C PRO A 282 -12.69 -12.19 -32.41
N SER A 283 -12.90 -13.25 -33.18
CA SER A 283 -13.03 -14.67 -32.85
C SER A 283 -11.77 -15.32 -32.29
N ILE A 284 -12.02 -16.20 -31.32
CA ILE A 284 -11.16 -17.25 -30.79
C ILE A 284 -10.67 -18.15 -31.93
N CYS A 285 -9.35 -18.36 -31.99
CA CYS A 285 -8.69 -19.23 -32.95
C CYS A 285 -8.86 -20.70 -32.52
N SER A 286 -9.44 -21.50 -33.41
CA SER A 286 -9.65 -22.94 -33.26
C SER A 286 -8.32 -23.71 -33.24
N ALA A 287 -8.15 -24.54 -32.21
CA ALA A 287 -7.11 -25.56 -32.16
C ALA A 287 -7.50 -26.76 -33.03
N THR A 288 -6.73 -27.03 -34.08
CA THR A 288 -6.80 -28.28 -34.85
C THR A 288 -5.82 -29.26 -34.25
N THR A 289 -6.35 -30.32 -33.66
CA THR A 289 -5.65 -31.58 -33.34
C THR A 289 -5.10 -32.24 -34.60
N SER A 290 -3.82 -32.60 -34.59
CA SER A 290 -3.26 -33.63 -35.47
C SER A 290 -2.50 -34.66 -34.64
N THR A 291 -2.97 -35.90 -34.73
CA THR A 291 -2.42 -37.10 -34.10
C THR A 291 -1.81 -37.98 -35.19
N THR A 292 -0.54 -38.38 -35.01
CA THR A 292 0.22 -39.50 -35.62
C THR A 292 0.35 -39.60 -37.14
N ARG A 293 1.62 -39.65 -37.60
CA ARG A 293 2.27 -40.92 -37.95
C ARG A 293 3.78 -40.82 -37.81
#